data_AF-A0A0K0D9C9-F1
#
_entry.id   AF-A0A0K0D9C9-F1
#
_cell.length_a   1.000
_cell.length_b   1.000
_cell.length_c   1.000
_cell.angle_alpha   90.00
_cell.angle_beta   90.00
_cell.angle_gamma   90.00
#
_symmetry.space_group_name_H-M   'P 1'
#
loop_
_entity.id
_entity.type
_entity.pdbx_description
1 polymer ?
#
loop_
_entity_poly.entity_id
_entity_poly.type
_entity_poly.pdbx_seq_one_letter_code
_entity_poly.pdbx_strand_id
1 'polypeptide(L)' 'MPTEQDILEKWSFVSSENVYLKEAGVGMMTRKVAANLKPNLEFVREGDYIKMTSISIFKTYVSKFKIGK' A
#
# COMPACT_ATOMS: atom_id res chain seq x y z
N MET A 1 2.70 17.63 -14.93
CA MET A 1 2.80 16.17 -14.72
C MET A 1 3.11 15.97 -13.25
N PRO A 2 2.50 14.99 -12.56
CA PRO A 2 2.86 14.69 -11.18
C PRO A 2 4.33 14.29 -11.11
N THR A 3 5.02 14.71 -10.06
CA THR A 3 6.42 14.42 -9.77
C THR A 3 6.54 13.44 -8.62
N GLU A 4 7.71 12.85 -8.41
CA GLU A 4 7.93 11.94 -7.27
C GLU A 4 7.60 12.57 -5.91
N GLN A 5 7.77 13.88 -5.77
CA GLN A 5 7.47 14.61 -4.54
C GLN A 5 5.98 14.60 -4.20
N ASP A 6 5.12 14.56 -5.20
CA ASP A 6 3.67 14.54 -5.01
C ASP A 6 3.18 13.22 -4.36
N ILE A 7 4.03 12.20 -4.28
CA ILE A 7 3.71 10.87 -3.71
C ILE A 7 4.25 10.72 -2.29
N LEU A 8 5.26 11.50 -1.89
CA LEU A 8 6.02 11.39 -0.63
C LEU A 8 5.24 11.92 0.60
N GLU A 9 4.04 11.41 0.80
CA GLU A 9 3.15 11.79 1.89
C GLU A 9 2.46 10.56 2.51
N LYS A 10 1.59 10.83 3.48
CA LYS A 10 0.70 9.85 4.10
C LYS A 10 -0.66 9.86 3.41
N TRP A 11 -1.04 8.71 2.88
CA TRP A 11 -2.29 8.48 2.17
C TRP A 11 -3.22 7.64 3.04
N SER A 12 -4.47 8.07 3.13
CA SER A 12 -5.54 7.30 3.77
C SER A 12 -6.37 6.62 2.71
N PHE A 13 -6.69 5.34 2.92
CA PHE A 13 -7.55 4.59 2.04
C PHE A 13 -8.98 5.15 2.04
N VAL A 14 -9.50 5.50 0.85
CA VAL A 14 -10.85 6.04 0.66
C VAL A 14 -11.80 4.96 0.15
N SER A 15 -11.45 4.31 -0.97
CA SER A 15 -12.26 3.28 -1.60
C SER A 15 -11.41 2.36 -2.47
N SER A 16 -11.94 1.18 -2.78
CA SER A 16 -11.38 0.26 -3.78
C SER A 16 -12.50 -0.41 -4.56
N GLU A 17 -12.38 -0.44 -5.88
CA GLU A 17 -13.22 -1.27 -6.75
C GLU A 17 -12.40 -2.48 -7.21
N ASN A 18 -12.92 -3.69 -6.98
CA ASN A 18 -12.30 -4.97 -7.37
C ASN A 18 -10.89 -5.22 -6.80
N VAL A 19 -10.81 -5.49 -5.49
CA VAL A 19 -9.55 -5.91 -4.86
C VAL A 19 -9.08 -7.26 -5.45
N TYR A 20 -7.92 -7.24 -6.12
CA TYR A 20 -7.29 -8.36 -6.85
C TYR A 20 -7.01 -9.63 -6.03
N LEU A 21 -7.29 -9.64 -4.73
CA LEU A 21 -7.01 -10.75 -3.82
C LEU A 21 -7.60 -12.09 -4.30
N LYS A 22 -8.74 -12.10 -4.98
CA LYS A 22 -9.33 -13.35 -5.52
C LYS A 22 -8.45 -13.96 -6.60
N GLU A 23 -7.97 -13.14 -7.53
CA GLU A 23 -7.14 -13.57 -8.66
C GLU A 23 -5.72 -13.93 -8.20
N ALA A 24 -5.22 -13.27 -7.15
CA ALA A 24 -3.99 -13.64 -6.45
C ALA A 24 -4.09 -14.95 -5.63
N GLY A 25 -5.23 -15.66 -5.65
CA GLY A 25 -5.41 -16.93 -4.93
C GLY A 25 -5.70 -16.80 -3.43
N VAL A 26 -5.99 -15.60 -2.93
CA VAL A 26 -6.29 -15.38 -1.50
C VAL A 26 -7.67 -15.95 -1.17
N GLY A 27 -7.74 -16.76 -0.11
CA GLY A 27 -8.98 -17.41 0.35
C GLY A 27 -10.10 -16.44 0.75
N MET A 28 -11.36 -16.89 0.64
CA MET A 28 -12.56 -16.04 0.84
C MET A 28 -12.62 -15.36 2.21
N MET A 29 -12.20 -16.03 3.28
CA MET A 29 -12.20 -15.46 4.64
C MET A 29 -11.22 -14.28 4.75
N THR A 30 -9.99 -14.45 4.27
CA THR A 30 -8.96 -13.40 4.26
C THR A 30 -9.40 -12.21 3.39
N ARG A 31 -10.07 -12.46 2.25
CA ARG A 31 -10.63 -11.39 1.41
C ARG A 31 -11.70 -10.57 2.11
N LYS A 32 -12.61 -11.21 2.86
CA LYS A 32 -13.65 -10.51 3.62
C LYS A 32 -13.05 -9.60 4.69
N VAL A 33 -12.04 -10.06 5.41
CA VAL A 33 -11.34 -9.24 6.40
C VAL A 33 -10.65 -8.08 5.69
N ALA A 34 -9.87 -8.35 4.64
CA ALA A 34 -9.12 -7.35 3.90
C ALA A 34 -10.01 -6.27 3.26
N ALA A 35 -11.19 -6.61 2.76
CA ALA A 35 -12.13 -5.66 2.17
C ALA A 35 -12.68 -4.62 3.16
N ASN A 36 -12.63 -4.92 4.46
CA ASN A 36 -13.05 -3.99 5.52
C ASN A 36 -11.88 -3.18 6.09
N LEU A 37 -10.64 -3.46 5.67
CA LEU A 37 -9.47 -2.73 6.14
C LEU A 37 -9.39 -1.37 5.44
N LYS A 38 -9.06 -0.35 6.22
CA LYS A 38 -8.70 0.99 5.72
C LYS A 38 -7.22 1.23 6.02
N PRO A 39 -6.30 0.68 5.20
CA PRO A 39 -4.88 0.87 5.45
C PRO A 39 -4.46 2.32 5.23
N ASN A 40 -3.48 2.77 5.99
CA ASN A 40 -2.73 3.99 5.70
C ASN A 40 -1.46 3.61 4.94
N LEU A 41 -1.12 4.38 3.92
CA LEU A 41 0.11 4.22 3.15
C LEU A 41 1.01 5.43 3.41
N GLU A 42 2.26 5.19 3.76
CA GLU A 42 3.25 6.25 3.96
C GLU A 42 4.42 6.01 3.01
N PHE A 43 4.79 7.05 2.26
CA PHE A 43 5.98 7.04 1.41
C PHE A 43 7.01 8.02 1.96
N VAL A 44 8.22 7.52 2.20
CA VAL A 44 9.35 8.33 2.69
C VAL A 44 10.54 8.11 1.76
N ARG A 45 11.20 9.20 1.36
CA ARG A 45 12.45 9.15 0.61
C ARG A 45 13.62 9.08 1.58
N GLU A 46 14.41 8.03 1.47
CA GLU A 46 15.66 7.81 2.19
C GLU A 46 16.82 7.85 1.19
N GLY A 47 17.21 9.06 0.80
CA GLY A 47 18.23 9.31 -0.24
C GLY A 47 17.75 8.83 -1.61
N ASP A 48 18.38 7.75 -2.10
CA ASP A 48 18.09 7.10 -3.39
C ASP A 48 16.98 6.05 -3.31
N TYR A 49 16.50 5.73 -2.12
CA TYR A 49 15.49 4.71 -1.89
C TYR A 49 14.17 5.35 -1.49
N ILE A 50 13.08 4.72 -1.89
CA ILE A 50 11.74 5.00 -1.40
C ILE A 50 11.34 3.86 -0.46
N LYS A 51 10.91 4.24 0.74
CA LYS A 51 10.32 3.34 1.71
C LYS A 51 8.81 3.54 1.69
N MET A 52 8.08 2.49 1.37
CA MET A 52 6.63 2.42 1.46
C MET A 52 6.23 1.60 2.69
N THR A 53 5.43 2.19 3.56
CA THR A 53 4.86 1.53 4.74
C THR A 53 3.34 1.49 4.59
N SER A 54 2.77 0.30 4.48
CA SER A 54 1.32 0.08 4.56
C SER A 54 0.96 -0.38 5.97
N ILE A 55 0.17 0.42 6.68
CA ILE A 55 -0.22 0.21 8.06
C ILE A 55 -1.71 -0.13 8.09
N SER A 56 -2.05 -1.33 8.56
CA SER A 56 -3.44 -1.75 8.78
C SER A 56 -3.57 -2.49 10.11
N ILE A 57 -4.79 -2.59 10.64
CA ILE A 57 -5.07 -3.36 11.87
C ILE A 57 -4.74 -4.86 11.74
N PHE A 58 -4.63 -5.37 10.51
CA PHE A 58 -4.35 -6.78 10.25
C PHE A 58 -2.85 -7.04 10.11
N LYS A 59 -2.15 -6.18 9.37
CA LYS A 59 -0.73 -6.34 9.08
C LYS A 59 -0.11 -5.00 8.71
N THR A 60 1.10 -4.76 9.22
CA THR A 60 1.99 -3.73 8.70
C THR A 60 2.93 -4.35 7.69
N TYR A 61 3.01 -3.76 6.50
CA TYR A 61 3.90 -4.17 5.42
C TYR A 61 4.87 -3.02 5.11
N VAL A 62 6.16 -3.33 5.05
CA VAL A 62 7.22 -2.36 4.73
C VAL A 62 7.97 -2.86 3.51
N SER A 63 8.10 -1.99 2.51
CA SER A 63 8.91 -2.23 1.32
C SER A 63 9.88 -1.07 1.12
N LYS A 64 11.12 -1.37 0.76
CA LYS A 64 12.13 -0.39 0.40
C LYS A 64 12.66 -0.73 -0.98
N PHE A 65 12.56 0.21 -1.90
CA PHE A 65 12.92 0.00 -3.30
C PHE A 65 13.58 1.23 -3.90
N LYS A 66 14.29 1.04 -5.01
CA LYS A 66 14.86 2.13 -5.81
C LYS A 66 14.12 2.16 -7.14
N ILE A 67 13.75 3.35 -7.61
CA ILE A 67 13.04 3.47 -8.88
C ILE A 67 13.98 3.01 -10.02
N GLY A 68 13.52 2.05 -10.82
CA GLY A 68 14.27 1.51 -11.96
C GLY A 68 15.31 0.43 -11.64
N LYS A 69 15.36 -0.10 -10.41
CA LYS A 69 16.17 -1.27 -10.04
C LYS A 69 15.33 -2.31 -9.32
#